data_AF-A0A6A3REG9-F1
#
_entry.id   AF-A0A6A3REG9-F1
#
_cell.length_a   1.000
_cell.length_b   1.000
_cell.length_c   1.000
_cell.angle_alpha   90.00
_cell.angle_beta   90.00
_cell.angle_gamma   90.00
#
_symmetry.space_group_name_H-M   'P 1'
#
loop_
_entity.id
_entity.type
_entity.pdbx_description
1 polymer ?
#
loop_
_entity_poly.entity_id
_entity_poly.type
_entity_poly.pdbx_seq_one_letter_code
_entity_poly.pdbx_strand_id
1 'polypeptide(L)'
;MNQDASGEIQEMEMVQSLVEQQAATIANEQPLSIEEVEQAYDALVKMHARWRKGKRQLGRRKKGDFKLSASQKELIANRYRVARQTNTTVDYEGASTNKNFHLFNADKLRDQEPYVIAMLRMALEQQQQIDDGNPEKTSDNWADEVVQLKLEHKHEIDAFLQTIRELEGANLRLKAGRPQTSDNSVQASLKEAEGPNSTTNEELESRKKQINELQTHAKNVQAENFQLRGQLDLQCTAVISLESRLEEVRADNAKLKQKVEALKATHAMQENLDKRTVELNEQARVQELERATLA
;
A
#
# COMPACT_ATOMS: atom_id res chain seq x y z
N MET A 1 -52.31 -23.01 18.06
CA MET A 1 -52.00 -21.97 17.05
C MET A 1 -50.70 -21.32 17.48
N ASN A 2 -49.58 -21.71 16.87
CA ASN A 2 -48.23 -21.21 17.17
C ASN A 2 -47.59 -20.85 15.83
N GLN A 3 -47.90 -19.68 15.28
CA GLN A 3 -47.28 -19.19 14.03
C GLN A 3 -46.59 -17.83 14.17
N ASP A 4 -46.79 -17.11 15.29
CA ASP A 4 -46.29 -15.73 15.42
C ASP A 4 -44.78 -15.64 15.70
N ALA A 5 -44.20 -16.62 16.40
CA ALA A 5 -42.77 -16.58 16.74
C ALA A 5 -41.85 -16.84 15.52
N SER A 6 -42.35 -17.45 14.45
CA SER A 6 -41.55 -17.75 13.25
C SER A 6 -41.41 -16.54 12.33
N GLY A 7 -42.43 -15.68 12.28
CA GLY A 7 -42.41 -14.44 11.49
C GLY A 7 -41.45 -13.42 12.09
N GLU A 8 -41.50 -13.22 13.41
CA GLU A 8 -40.59 -12.30 14.12
C GLU A 8 -39.11 -12.68 13.96
N ILE A 9 -38.79 -13.99 13.96
CA ILE A 9 -37.41 -14.48 13.75
C ILE A 9 -36.94 -14.17 12.33
N GLN A 10 -37.78 -14.40 11.34
CA GLN A 10 -37.44 -14.16 9.93
C GLN A 10 -37.31 -12.67 9.62
N GLU A 11 -38.16 -11.83 10.23
CA GLU A 11 -38.06 -10.37 10.13
C GLU A 11 -36.78 -9.84 10.79
N MET A 12 -36.41 -10.36 11.97
CA MET A 12 -35.22 -9.93 12.69
C MET A 12 -33.92 -10.36 11.99
N GLU A 13 -33.91 -11.52 11.30
CA GLU A 13 -32.81 -11.94 10.42
C GLU A 13 -32.72 -11.07 9.16
N MET A 14 -33.85 -10.69 8.57
CA MET A 14 -33.91 -9.80 7.41
C MET A 14 -33.41 -8.39 7.75
N VAL A 15 -33.85 -7.83 8.88
CA VAL A 15 -33.38 -6.53 9.40
C VAL A 15 -31.89 -6.57 9.65
N GLN A 16 -31.38 -7.66 10.22
CA GLN A 16 -29.95 -7.84 10.46
C GLN A 16 -29.15 -7.94 9.15
N SER A 17 -29.63 -8.68 8.16
CA SER A 17 -29.00 -8.76 6.83
C SER A 17 -29.01 -7.41 6.12
N LEU A 18 -30.07 -6.63 6.27
CA LEU A 18 -30.16 -5.28 5.70
C LEU A 18 -29.18 -4.33 6.38
N VAL A 19 -29.04 -4.43 7.72
CA VAL A 19 -28.06 -3.68 8.52
C VAL A 19 -26.63 -4.05 8.12
N GLU A 20 -26.34 -5.33 7.86
CA GLU A 20 -25.02 -5.78 7.39
C GLU A 20 -24.71 -5.29 5.98
N GLN A 21 -25.69 -5.30 5.07
CA GLN A 21 -25.55 -4.73 3.73
C GLN A 21 -25.34 -3.21 3.77
N GLN A 22 -26.10 -2.50 4.60
CA GLN A 22 -25.98 -1.06 4.74
C GLN A 22 -24.68 -0.66 5.46
N ALA A 23 -24.21 -1.47 6.41
CA ALA A 23 -22.90 -1.32 7.04
C ALA A 23 -21.74 -1.46 6.03
N ALA A 24 -21.85 -2.37 5.06
CA ALA A 24 -20.86 -2.50 3.98
C ALA A 24 -20.85 -1.26 3.07
N THR A 25 -22.01 -0.67 2.78
CA THR A 25 -22.11 0.59 2.00
C THR A 25 -21.55 1.78 2.77
N ILE A 26 -21.90 1.92 4.05
CA ILE A 26 -21.41 2.99 4.93
C ILE A 26 -19.88 2.85 5.12
N ALA A 27 -19.34 1.64 5.28
CA ALA A 27 -17.89 1.43 5.38
C ALA A 27 -17.13 1.86 4.11
N ASN A 28 -17.78 1.89 2.94
CA ASN A 28 -17.20 2.40 1.69
C ASN A 28 -17.25 3.95 1.58
N GLU A 29 -18.06 4.62 2.39
CA GLU A 29 -18.02 6.08 2.51
C GLU A 29 -16.87 6.50 3.43
N GLN A 30 -16.31 7.69 3.17
CA GLN A 30 -15.09 8.27 3.76
C GLN A 30 -14.70 7.72 5.16
N PRO A 31 -13.48 7.17 5.33
CA PRO A 31 -13.11 6.49 6.55
C PRO A 31 -12.99 7.49 7.72
N LEU A 32 -13.56 7.15 8.88
CA LEU A 32 -13.57 8.00 10.09
C LEU A 32 -12.17 8.54 10.41
N SER A 33 -12.06 9.84 10.69
CA SER A 33 -10.82 10.48 11.15
C SER A 33 -10.33 9.88 12.46
N ILE A 34 -9.07 10.12 12.83
CA ILE A 34 -8.50 9.55 14.07
C ILE A 34 -9.28 10.06 15.29
N GLU A 35 -9.61 11.35 15.30
CA GLU A 35 -10.39 12.01 16.34
C GLU A 35 -11.83 11.47 16.39
N GLU A 36 -12.46 11.27 15.23
CA GLU A 36 -13.81 10.69 15.14
C GLU A 36 -13.85 9.26 15.66
N VAL A 37 -12.82 8.44 15.38
CA VAL A 37 -12.75 7.06 15.89
C VAL A 37 -12.61 7.03 17.41
N GLU A 38 -11.88 7.97 17.99
CA GLU A 38 -11.73 8.09 19.45
C GLU A 38 -13.06 8.49 20.10
N GLN A 39 -13.73 9.52 19.59
CA GLN A 39 -15.06 9.94 20.05
C GLN A 39 -16.11 8.85 19.85
N ALA A 40 -16.10 8.18 18.70
CA ALA A 40 -17.00 7.09 18.38
C ALA A 40 -16.83 5.90 19.31
N TYR A 41 -15.59 5.59 19.71
CA TYR A 41 -15.32 4.50 20.64
C TYR A 41 -15.88 4.82 22.04
N ASP A 42 -15.65 6.02 22.55
CA ASP A 42 -16.20 6.45 23.84
C ASP A 42 -17.73 6.49 23.81
N ALA A 43 -18.30 6.98 22.71
CA ALA A 43 -19.74 6.97 22.47
C ALA A 43 -20.31 5.54 22.44
N LEU A 44 -19.62 4.60 21.80
CA LEU A 44 -20.01 3.19 21.73
C LEU A 44 -20.04 2.53 23.11
N VAL A 45 -19.02 2.78 23.94
CA VAL A 45 -18.96 2.27 25.33
C VAL A 45 -20.11 2.84 26.16
N LYS A 46 -20.39 4.14 26.03
CA LYS A 46 -21.54 4.78 26.70
C LYS A 46 -22.86 4.17 26.23
N MET A 47 -23.05 4.02 24.92
CA MET A 47 -24.23 3.40 24.30
C MET A 47 -24.47 1.98 24.82
N HIS A 48 -23.45 1.12 24.84
CA HIS A 48 -23.55 -0.23 25.40
C HIS A 48 -23.80 -0.25 26.91
N ALA A 49 -23.27 0.73 27.67
CA ALA A 49 -23.56 0.86 29.09
C ALA A 49 -25.04 1.23 29.32
N ARG A 50 -25.60 2.13 28.50
CA ARG A 50 -27.03 2.49 28.53
C ARG A 50 -27.91 1.29 28.21
N TRP A 51 -27.60 0.54 27.14
CA TRP A 51 -28.32 -0.69 26.78
C TRP A 51 -28.24 -1.79 27.85
N ARG A 52 -27.17 -1.82 28.66
CA ARG A 52 -27.08 -2.72 29.82
C ARG A 52 -27.97 -2.28 30.98
N LYS A 53 -28.11 -0.98 31.24
CA LYS A 53 -28.97 -0.42 32.29
C LYS A 53 -30.47 -0.62 32.01
N GLY A 54 -30.88 -0.72 30.75
CA GLY A 54 -32.29 -0.88 30.34
C GLY A 54 -32.83 -2.31 30.27
N LYS A 55 -32.12 -3.35 30.73
CA LYS A 55 -32.49 -4.74 30.40
C LYS A 55 -33.79 -5.23 31.05
N ARG A 56 -34.84 -5.36 30.23
CA ARG A 56 -35.57 -6.63 30.13
C ARG A 56 -34.59 -7.68 29.59
N GLN A 57 -34.60 -8.85 30.21
CA GLN A 57 -33.74 -9.97 29.89
C GLN A 57 -34.01 -10.42 28.44
N LEU A 58 -33.22 -9.96 27.47
CA LEU A 58 -33.14 -10.62 26.16
C LEU A 58 -32.83 -12.09 26.44
N GLY A 59 -33.71 -12.96 25.98
CA GLY A 59 -33.75 -14.38 26.33
C GLY A 59 -32.39 -15.07 26.18
N ARG A 60 -32.26 -16.24 26.84
CA ARG A 60 -31.06 -17.07 26.75
C ARG A 60 -30.66 -17.22 25.28
N ARG A 61 -29.43 -16.77 24.95
CA ARG A 61 -28.85 -16.94 23.62
C ARG A 61 -28.93 -18.42 23.23
N LYS A 62 -29.53 -18.74 22.09
CA LYS A 62 -29.44 -20.09 21.52
C LYS A 62 -27.96 -20.36 21.21
N LYS A 63 -27.51 -21.57 21.53
CA LYS A 63 -26.15 -22.02 21.28
C LYS A 63 -25.99 -22.15 19.76
N GLY A 64 -25.40 -21.16 19.10
CA GLY A 64 -25.27 -21.14 17.64
C GLY A 64 -25.32 -19.76 16.97
N ASP A 65 -25.77 -18.72 17.68
CA ASP A 65 -25.72 -17.35 17.13
C ASP A 65 -24.28 -16.84 17.14
N PHE A 66 -23.64 -16.80 15.97
CA PHE A 66 -22.29 -16.25 15.76
C PHE A 66 -22.22 -14.72 15.92
N LYS A 67 -23.16 -14.11 16.65
CA LYS A 67 -23.26 -12.66 16.84
C LYS A 67 -22.31 -12.21 17.95
N LEU A 68 -21.45 -11.24 17.64
CA LEU A 68 -20.57 -10.61 18.63
C LEU A 68 -21.39 -10.02 19.79
N SER A 69 -21.00 -10.35 21.01
CA SER A 69 -21.48 -9.70 22.23
C SER A 69 -21.00 -8.23 22.30
N ALA A 70 -21.66 -7.39 23.09
CA ALA A 70 -21.27 -5.99 23.28
C ALA A 70 -19.78 -5.84 23.62
N SER A 71 -19.26 -6.69 24.52
CA SER A 71 -17.84 -6.70 24.89
C SER A 71 -16.92 -7.16 23.76
N GLN A 72 -17.35 -8.13 22.94
CA GLN A 72 -16.60 -8.53 21.75
C GLN A 72 -16.54 -7.39 20.71
N LYS A 73 -17.65 -6.66 20.52
CA LYS A 73 -17.72 -5.49 19.63
C LYS A 73 -16.80 -4.37 20.11
N GLU A 74 -16.82 -4.05 21.40
CA GLU A 74 -15.91 -3.08 22.04
C GLU A 74 -14.44 -3.45 21.84
N LEU A 75 -14.08 -4.74 21.96
CA LEU A 75 -12.70 -5.20 21.78
C LEU A 75 -12.21 -5.03 20.34
N ILE A 76 -13.04 -5.33 19.34
CA ILE A 76 -12.68 -5.09 17.93
C ILE A 76 -12.60 -3.58 17.68
N ALA A 77 -13.54 -2.79 18.19
CA ALA A 77 -13.54 -1.34 18.05
C ALA A 77 -12.28 -0.70 18.66
N ASN A 78 -11.84 -1.16 19.82
CA ASN A 78 -10.61 -0.67 20.45
C ASN A 78 -9.37 -1.02 19.62
N ARG A 79 -9.32 -2.22 19.01
CA ARG A 79 -8.23 -2.61 18.11
C ARG A 79 -8.21 -1.78 16.83
N TYR A 80 -9.39 -1.51 16.26
CA TYR A 80 -9.54 -0.60 15.13
C TYR A 80 -9.04 0.81 15.50
N ARG A 81 -9.42 1.33 16.67
CA ARG A 81 -8.93 2.62 17.19
C ARG A 81 -7.40 2.66 17.29
N VAL A 82 -6.78 1.65 17.89
CA VAL A 82 -5.31 1.55 18.01
C VAL A 82 -4.62 1.45 16.65
N ALA A 83 -5.20 0.68 15.72
CA ALA A 83 -4.68 0.54 14.36
C ALA A 83 -4.69 1.89 13.61
N ARG A 84 -5.78 2.65 13.72
CA ARG A 84 -5.89 4.01 13.13
C ARG A 84 -4.89 4.99 13.76
N GLN A 85 -4.75 4.98 15.08
CA GLN A 85 -3.80 5.85 15.80
C GLN A 85 -2.33 5.56 15.44
N THR A 86 -1.99 4.30 15.18
CA THR A 86 -0.62 3.87 14.84
C THR A 86 -0.38 3.77 13.32
N ASN A 87 -1.40 4.05 12.51
CA ASN A 87 -1.40 3.84 11.07
C ASN A 87 -0.95 2.42 10.66
N THR A 88 -1.42 1.41 11.42
CA THR A 88 -1.16 -0.01 11.19
C THR A 88 -2.42 -0.76 10.78
N THR A 89 -2.28 -2.01 10.37
CA THR A 89 -3.43 -2.88 10.11
C THR A 89 -4.00 -3.41 11.43
N VAL A 90 -5.31 -3.67 11.45
CA VAL A 90 -5.96 -4.24 12.64
C VAL A 90 -5.44 -5.64 12.91
N ASP A 91 -4.88 -5.84 14.11
CA ASP A 91 -4.35 -7.12 14.56
C ASP A 91 -5.49 -8.10 14.92
N TYR A 92 -6.03 -8.80 13.91
CA TYR A 92 -7.04 -9.84 14.06
C TYR A 92 -6.48 -11.17 14.58
N GLU A 93 -5.23 -11.49 14.26
CA GLU A 93 -4.57 -12.70 14.73
C GLU A 93 -4.41 -12.67 16.25
N GLY A 94 -3.85 -11.57 16.78
CA GLY A 94 -3.79 -11.34 18.22
C GLY A 94 -5.17 -11.17 18.86
N ALA A 95 -6.20 -10.75 18.11
CA ALA A 95 -7.58 -10.72 18.61
C ALA A 95 -8.16 -12.14 18.78
N SER A 96 -7.92 -13.03 17.82
CA SER A 96 -8.44 -14.40 17.83
C SER A 96 -7.91 -15.25 18.98
N THR A 97 -6.69 -14.96 19.46
CA THR A 97 -6.09 -15.62 20.63
C THR A 97 -6.71 -15.20 21.97
N ASN A 98 -7.52 -14.13 22.00
CA ASN A 98 -8.19 -13.69 23.21
C ASN A 98 -9.34 -14.66 23.58
N LYS A 99 -9.45 -15.00 24.87
CA LYS A 99 -10.47 -15.92 25.41
C LYS A 99 -11.90 -15.51 25.03
N ASN A 100 -12.14 -14.22 24.82
CA ASN A 100 -13.43 -13.69 24.40
C ASN A 100 -13.79 -14.03 22.95
N PHE A 101 -12.86 -14.50 22.11
CA PHE A 101 -13.09 -14.83 20.70
C PHE A 101 -12.83 -16.31 20.36
N HIS A 102 -12.92 -17.23 21.33
CA HIS A 102 -12.68 -18.67 21.12
C HIS A 102 -13.55 -19.35 20.03
N LEU A 103 -14.58 -18.66 19.51
CA LEU A 103 -15.45 -19.14 18.41
C LEU A 103 -15.17 -18.45 17.05
N PHE A 104 -14.24 -17.49 17.01
CA PHE A 104 -13.91 -16.69 15.82
C PHE A 104 -12.42 -16.83 15.51
N ASN A 105 -12.11 -17.19 14.26
CA ASN A 105 -10.75 -17.06 13.72
C ASN A 105 -10.52 -15.63 13.20
N ALA A 106 -9.27 -15.31 12.86
CA ALA A 106 -8.89 -13.98 12.38
C ALA A 106 -9.73 -13.52 11.16
N ASP A 107 -10.00 -14.41 10.21
CA ASP A 107 -10.81 -14.10 9.02
C ASP A 107 -12.23 -13.69 9.38
N LYS A 108 -12.91 -14.46 10.24
CA LYS A 108 -14.26 -14.11 10.70
C LYS A 108 -14.28 -12.80 11.50
N LEU A 109 -13.19 -12.45 12.19
CA LEU A 109 -13.11 -11.16 12.88
C LEU A 109 -12.92 -10.00 11.89
N ARG A 110 -12.15 -10.23 10.82
CA ARG A 110 -11.99 -9.28 9.72
C ARG A 110 -13.32 -9.04 9.00
N ASP A 111 -14.10 -10.09 8.74
CA ASP A 111 -15.43 -9.97 8.12
C ASP A 111 -16.42 -9.14 8.96
N GLN A 112 -16.18 -9.04 10.27
CA GLN A 112 -17.01 -8.25 11.18
C GLN A 112 -16.54 -6.79 11.32
N GLU A 113 -15.40 -6.42 10.74
CA GLU A 113 -14.87 -5.05 10.79
C GLU A 113 -15.87 -4.01 10.24
N PRO A 114 -16.49 -4.20 9.06
CA PRO A 114 -17.44 -3.22 8.52
C PRO A 114 -18.64 -2.98 9.45
N TYR A 115 -19.13 -4.06 10.07
CA TYR A 115 -20.22 -3.98 11.04
C TYR A 115 -19.82 -3.20 12.31
N VAL A 116 -18.58 -3.39 12.79
CA VAL A 116 -18.06 -2.64 13.94
C VAL A 116 -17.85 -1.16 13.60
N ILE A 117 -17.37 -0.85 12.40
CA ILE A 117 -17.24 0.54 11.91
C ILE A 117 -18.60 1.22 11.81
N ALA A 118 -19.62 0.54 11.29
CA ALA A 118 -20.98 1.09 11.23
C ALA A 118 -21.55 1.38 12.63
N MET A 119 -21.30 0.50 13.61
CA MET A 119 -21.69 0.78 15.00
C MET A 119 -20.94 1.95 15.62
N LEU A 120 -19.67 2.15 15.29
CA LEU A 120 -18.91 3.32 15.74
C LEU A 120 -19.53 4.62 15.19
N ARG A 121 -19.86 4.66 13.90
CA ARG A 121 -20.55 5.81 13.29
C ARG A 121 -21.90 6.09 13.91
N MET A 122 -22.72 5.06 14.06
CA MET A 122 -24.04 5.17 14.69
C MET A 122 -23.94 5.67 16.13
N ALA A 123 -22.97 5.16 16.89
CA ALA A 123 -22.76 5.62 18.26
C ALA A 123 -22.32 7.08 18.33
N LEU A 124 -21.42 7.50 17.42
CA LEU A 124 -20.98 8.88 17.31
C LEU A 124 -22.13 9.83 16.98
N GLU A 125 -22.91 9.49 15.96
CA GLU A 125 -24.08 10.28 15.53
C GLU A 125 -25.14 10.36 16.63
N GLN A 126 -25.44 9.24 17.30
CA GLN A 126 -26.36 9.26 18.44
C GLN A 126 -25.83 10.13 19.59
N GLN A 127 -24.52 10.11 19.85
CA GLN A 127 -23.93 10.95 20.90
C GLN A 127 -23.97 12.43 20.53
N GLN A 128 -23.71 12.80 19.27
CA GLN A 128 -23.87 14.17 18.77
C GLN A 128 -25.31 14.65 18.93
N GLN A 129 -26.29 13.82 18.55
CA GLN A 129 -27.70 14.15 18.74
C GLN A 129 -28.06 14.40 20.21
N ILE A 130 -27.50 13.60 21.13
CA ILE A 130 -27.69 13.79 22.58
C ILE A 130 -27.05 15.10 23.05
N ASP A 131 -25.84 15.40 22.58
CA ASP A 131 -25.12 16.63 22.92
C ASP A 131 -25.85 17.87 22.39
N ASP A 132 -26.56 17.75 21.27
CA ASP A 132 -27.46 18.76 20.68
C ASP A 132 -28.82 18.86 21.41
N GLY A 133 -29.06 18.04 22.43
CA GLY A 133 -30.26 18.07 23.27
C GLY A 133 -31.42 17.17 22.81
N ASN A 134 -31.21 16.32 21.80
CA ASN A 134 -32.22 15.36 21.38
C ASN A 134 -32.33 14.19 22.37
N PRO A 135 -33.55 13.64 22.58
CA PRO A 135 -33.74 12.51 23.48
C PRO A 135 -33.03 11.25 22.96
N GLU A 136 -32.54 10.43 23.89
CA GLU A 136 -31.91 9.15 23.55
C GLU A 136 -32.87 8.26 22.76
N LYS A 137 -32.49 7.90 21.53
CA LYS A 137 -33.23 6.92 20.73
C LYS A 137 -33.17 5.53 21.39
N THR A 138 -34.34 5.02 21.77
CA THR A 138 -34.48 3.63 22.26
C THR A 138 -34.58 2.64 21.10
N SER A 139 -34.47 1.34 21.38
CA SER A 139 -34.64 0.30 20.35
C SER A 139 -35.97 0.41 19.60
N ASP A 140 -37.02 0.89 20.27
CA ASP A 140 -38.35 1.05 19.68
C ASP A 140 -38.35 2.23 18.68
N ASN A 141 -37.67 3.33 19.02
CA ASN A 141 -37.48 4.47 18.09
C ASN A 141 -36.76 4.04 16.81
N TRP A 142 -35.73 3.18 16.92
CA TRP A 142 -35.01 2.67 15.76
C TRP A 142 -35.88 1.74 14.90
N ALA A 143 -36.73 0.92 15.53
CA ALA A 143 -37.67 0.08 14.80
C ALA A 143 -38.70 0.92 14.02
N ASP A 144 -39.22 1.98 14.64
CA ASP A 144 -40.15 2.92 14.01
C ASP A 144 -39.50 3.67 12.83
N GLU A 145 -38.27 4.14 13.00
CA GLU A 145 -37.50 4.79 11.91
C GLU A 145 -37.24 3.84 10.74
N VAL A 146 -36.93 2.57 11.01
CA VAL A 146 -36.75 1.55 9.95
C VAL A 146 -38.06 1.29 9.20
N VAL A 147 -39.18 1.23 9.90
CA VAL A 147 -40.51 1.06 9.28
C VAL A 147 -40.86 2.29 8.43
N GLN A 148 -40.61 3.49 8.96
CA GLN A 148 -40.85 4.73 8.26
C GLN A 148 -39.98 4.86 7.00
N LEU A 149 -38.68 4.60 7.10
CA LEU A 149 -37.77 4.61 5.95
C LEU A 149 -38.15 3.59 4.88
N LYS A 150 -38.58 2.39 5.28
CA LYS A 150 -39.09 1.38 4.33
C LYS A 150 -40.33 1.87 3.59
N LEU A 151 -41.22 2.60 4.27
CA LEU A 151 -42.41 3.17 3.67
C LEU A 151 -42.06 4.31 2.70
N GLU A 152 -41.13 5.18 3.08
CA GLU A 152 -40.62 6.28 2.25
C GLU A 152 -39.94 5.75 0.98
N HIS A 153 -39.01 4.79 1.10
CA HIS A 153 -38.38 4.17 -0.06
C HIS A 153 -39.39 3.47 -0.98
N LYS A 154 -40.41 2.83 -0.42
CA LYS A 154 -41.49 2.24 -1.22
C LYS A 154 -42.22 3.32 -2.02
N HIS A 155 -42.55 4.45 -1.40
CA HIS A 155 -43.19 5.57 -2.08
C HIS A 155 -42.30 6.19 -3.15
N GLU A 156 -40.99 6.33 -2.91
CA GLU A 156 -40.04 6.80 -3.92
C GLU A 156 -39.94 5.85 -5.11
N ILE A 157 -39.85 4.53 -4.87
CA ILE A 157 -39.86 3.52 -5.93
C ILE A 157 -41.15 3.61 -6.76
N ASP A 158 -42.30 3.72 -6.10
CA ASP A 158 -43.59 3.85 -6.79
C ASP A 158 -43.65 5.14 -7.64
N ALA A 159 -43.11 6.25 -7.13
CA ALA A 159 -43.00 7.51 -7.87
C ALA A 159 -42.09 7.37 -9.10
N PHE A 160 -40.92 6.75 -8.97
CA PHE A 160 -40.01 6.49 -10.09
C PHE A 160 -40.66 5.62 -11.16
N LEU A 161 -41.36 4.55 -10.76
CA LEU A 161 -42.07 3.68 -11.69
C LEU A 161 -43.18 4.42 -12.44
N GLN A 162 -43.86 5.37 -11.78
CA GLN A 162 -44.85 6.23 -12.42
C GLN A 162 -44.22 7.17 -13.44
N THR A 163 -43.09 7.81 -13.11
CA THR A 163 -42.35 8.68 -14.04
C THR A 163 -41.86 7.91 -15.27
N ILE A 164 -41.35 6.68 -15.09
CA ILE A 164 -40.94 5.83 -16.22
C ILE A 164 -42.13 5.57 -17.16
N ARG A 165 -43.29 5.22 -16.60
CA ARG A 165 -44.51 4.94 -17.38
C ARG A 165 -44.97 6.16 -18.18
N GLU A 166 -44.88 7.36 -17.60
CA GLU A 166 -45.22 8.62 -18.27
C GLU A 166 -44.25 8.94 -19.41
N LEU A 167 -42.95 8.76 -19.18
CA LEU A 167 -41.91 8.95 -20.19
C LEU A 167 -42.05 7.96 -21.35
N GLU A 168 -42.35 6.69 -21.07
CA GLU A 168 -42.64 5.68 -22.09
C GLU A 168 -43.87 6.05 -22.91
N GLY A 169 -44.95 6.51 -22.27
CA GLY A 169 -46.16 7.00 -22.95
C GLY A 169 -45.89 8.24 -23.82
N ALA A 170 -45.10 9.19 -23.33
CA ALA A 170 -44.69 10.37 -24.08
C ALA A 170 -43.82 9.99 -25.30
N ASN A 171 -42.89 9.05 -25.12
CA ASN A 171 -42.04 8.55 -26.20
C ASN A 171 -42.85 7.85 -27.30
N LEU A 172 -43.87 7.07 -26.94
CA LEU A 172 -44.79 6.46 -27.91
C LEU A 172 -45.60 7.51 -28.68
N ARG A 173 -46.08 8.57 -28.02
CA ARG A 173 -46.79 9.69 -28.68
C ARG A 173 -45.88 10.47 -29.63
N LEU A 174 -44.63 10.73 -29.24
CA LEU A 174 -43.63 11.37 -30.10
C LEU A 174 -43.31 10.51 -31.33
N LYS A 175 -43.22 9.19 -31.16
CA LYS A 175 -43.03 8.25 -32.28
C LYS A 175 -44.24 8.19 -33.22
N ALA A 176 -45.46 8.29 -32.69
CA ALA A 176 -46.69 8.26 -33.47
C ALA A 176 -47.02 9.60 -34.16
N GLY A 177 -46.54 10.72 -33.63
CA GLY A 177 -46.87 12.08 -34.10
C GLY A 177 -45.93 12.68 -35.14
N ARG A 178 -44.91 11.95 -35.62
CA ARG A 178 -43.90 12.48 -36.57
C ARG A 178 -44.48 12.62 -37.99
N PRO A 179 -44.62 13.84 -38.56
CA PRO A 179 -44.86 14.03 -39.98
C PRO A 179 -43.56 13.77 -40.77
N GLN A 180 -43.65 13.01 -41.87
CA GLN A 180 -42.55 12.54 -42.71
C GLN A 180 -41.82 13.62 -43.56
N THR A 181 -41.69 14.88 -43.12
CA THR A 181 -41.22 15.95 -44.03
C THR A 181 -40.11 16.88 -43.52
N SER A 182 -39.33 16.51 -42.51
CA SER A 182 -38.08 17.26 -42.18
C SER A 182 -36.83 16.39 -42.02
N ASP A 183 -36.94 15.09 -42.32
CA ASP A 183 -35.90 14.10 -41.98
C ASP A 183 -34.61 14.19 -42.80
N ASN A 184 -34.65 14.72 -44.02
CA ASN A 184 -33.47 14.70 -44.89
C ASN A 184 -32.36 15.67 -44.43
N SER A 185 -32.71 16.78 -43.77
CA SER A 185 -31.73 17.78 -43.30
C SER A 185 -31.06 17.33 -41.99
N VAL A 186 -31.85 16.83 -41.05
CA VAL A 186 -31.34 16.35 -39.75
C VAL A 186 -30.57 15.03 -39.90
N GLN A 187 -31.01 14.11 -40.77
CA GLN A 187 -30.24 12.90 -41.07
C GLN A 187 -28.93 13.21 -41.80
N ALA A 188 -28.89 14.20 -42.69
CA ALA A 188 -27.65 14.61 -43.35
C ALA A 188 -26.63 15.16 -42.33
N SER A 189 -27.05 16.04 -41.43
CA SER A 189 -26.18 16.56 -40.37
C SER A 189 -25.79 15.51 -39.32
N LEU A 190 -26.66 14.53 -39.01
CA LEU A 190 -26.31 13.42 -38.11
C LEU A 190 -25.29 12.47 -38.76
N LYS A 191 -25.44 12.19 -40.05
CA LYS A 191 -24.52 11.34 -40.83
C LYS A 191 -23.17 12.04 -41.08
N GLU A 192 -23.16 13.37 -41.23
CA GLU A 192 -21.95 14.19 -41.24
C GLU A 192 -21.25 14.25 -39.87
N ALA A 193 -21.98 14.10 -38.76
CA ALA A 193 -21.41 14.07 -37.40
C ALA A 193 -20.93 12.67 -36.95
N GLU A 194 -21.47 11.58 -37.51
CA GLU A 194 -21.00 10.21 -37.24
C GLU A 194 -19.64 9.90 -37.88
N GLY A 195 -19.37 10.45 -39.07
CA GLY A 195 -18.07 10.35 -39.74
C GLY A 195 -16.87 10.78 -38.88
N PRO A 196 -16.84 12.01 -38.33
CA PRO A 196 -15.78 12.50 -37.47
C PRO A 196 -15.71 11.76 -36.12
N ASN A 197 -16.82 11.25 -35.58
CA ASN A 197 -16.79 10.44 -34.36
C ASN A 197 -16.15 9.05 -34.57
N SER A 198 -16.31 8.43 -35.75
CA SER A 198 -15.63 7.17 -36.05
C SER A 198 -14.12 7.36 -36.28
N THR A 199 -13.72 8.42 -36.98
CA THR A 199 -12.30 8.72 -37.25
C THR A 199 -11.55 9.14 -36.00
N THR A 200 -12.18 9.94 -35.14
CA THR A 200 -11.60 10.29 -33.83
C THR A 200 -11.44 9.08 -32.92
N ASN A 201 -12.37 8.12 -32.94
CA ASN A 201 -12.24 6.89 -32.16
C ASN A 201 -11.13 5.96 -32.69
N GLU A 202 -10.99 5.82 -34.01
CA GLU A 202 -9.89 5.07 -34.63
C GLU A 202 -8.52 5.71 -34.34
N GLU A 203 -8.41 7.04 -34.39
CA GLU A 203 -7.21 7.77 -33.97
C GLU A 203 -6.91 7.58 -32.48
N LEU A 204 -7.93 7.56 -31.63
CA LEU A 204 -7.78 7.37 -30.18
C LEU A 204 -7.25 5.97 -29.86
N GLU A 205 -7.79 4.93 -30.49
CA GLU A 205 -7.28 3.56 -30.35
C GLU A 205 -5.87 3.40 -30.93
N SER A 206 -5.56 4.05 -32.06
CA SER A 206 -4.21 4.08 -32.63
C SER A 206 -3.21 4.76 -31.69
N ARG A 207 -3.58 5.90 -31.09
CA ARG A 207 -2.75 6.60 -30.09
C ARG A 207 -2.55 5.78 -28.82
N LYS A 208 -3.57 5.07 -28.32
CA LYS A 208 -3.42 4.15 -27.19
C LYS A 208 -2.40 3.05 -27.49
N LYS A 209 -2.44 2.49 -28.70
CA LYS A 209 -1.46 1.48 -29.13
C LYS A 209 -0.04 2.03 -29.14
N GLN A 210 0.17 3.22 -29.71
CA GLN A 210 1.48 3.89 -29.70
C GLN A 210 1.98 4.19 -28.27
N ILE A 211 1.10 4.62 -27.36
CA ILE A 211 1.46 4.88 -25.96
C ILE A 211 1.96 3.60 -25.28
N ASN A 212 1.29 2.46 -25.52
CA ASN A 212 1.71 1.17 -24.97
C ASN A 212 3.06 0.71 -25.51
N GLU A 213 3.31 0.89 -26.81
CA GLU A 213 4.60 0.58 -27.45
C GLU A 213 5.72 1.46 -26.87
N LEU A 214 5.48 2.76 -26.72
CA LEU A 214 6.44 3.69 -26.11
C LEU A 214 6.72 3.38 -24.65
N GLN A 215 5.70 3.02 -23.86
CA GLN A 215 5.89 2.59 -22.47
C GLN A 215 6.73 1.32 -22.37
N THR A 216 6.51 0.37 -23.29
CA THR A 216 7.31 -0.87 -23.35
C THR A 216 8.75 -0.55 -23.69
N HIS A 217 8.99 0.32 -24.68
CA HIS A 217 10.35 0.74 -25.04
C HIS A 217 11.05 1.48 -23.89
N ALA A 218 10.35 2.39 -23.20
CA ALA A 218 10.88 3.11 -22.05
C ALA A 218 11.34 2.18 -20.91
N LYS A 219 10.56 1.13 -20.62
CA LYS A 219 10.94 0.11 -19.62
C LYS A 219 12.22 -0.63 -20.02
N ASN A 220 12.36 -0.98 -21.30
CA ASN A 220 13.55 -1.67 -21.79
C ASN A 220 14.80 -0.77 -21.69
N VAL A 221 14.70 0.49 -22.12
CA VAL A 221 15.79 1.47 -22.00
C VAL A 221 16.19 1.71 -20.54
N GLN A 222 15.22 1.72 -19.62
CA GLN A 222 15.50 1.83 -18.19
C GLN A 222 16.27 0.61 -17.65
N ALA A 223 15.91 -0.60 -18.09
CA ALA A 223 16.60 -1.82 -17.71
C ALA A 223 18.04 -1.87 -18.27
N GLU A 224 18.24 -1.50 -19.53
CA GLU A 224 19.57 -1.41 -20.15
C GLU A 224 20.45 -0.38 -19.43
N ASN A 225 19.92 0.81 -19.10
CA ASN A 225 20.66 1.81 -18.34
C ASN A 225 21.10 1.29 -16.97
N PHE A 226 20.25 0.54 -16.28
CA PHE A 226 20.60 -0.07 -15.00
C PHE A 226 21.75 -1.07 -15.15
N GLN A 227 21.71 -1.91 -16.19
CA GLN A 227 22.79 -2.86 -16.47
C GLN A 227 24.11 -2.17 -16.82
N LEU A 228 24.08 -1.15 -17.70
CA LEU A 228 25.27 -0.39 -18.07
C LEU A 228 25.90 0.32 -16.87
N ARG A 229 25.07 0.88 -15.99
CA ARG A 229 25.55 1.52 -14.76
C ARG A 229 26.26 0.51 -13.84
N GLY A 230 25.70 -0.69 -13.69
CA GLY A 230 26.34 -1.77 -12.93
C GLY A 230 27.67 -2.23 -13.55
N GLN A 231 27.76 -2.31 -14.88
CA GLN A 231 29.02 -2.62 -15.56
C GLN A 231 30.08 -1.54 -15.36
N LEU A 232 29.68 -0.27 -15.42
CA LEU A 232 30.57 0.86 -15.19
C LEU A 232 31.14 0.86 -13.76
N ASP A 233 30.29 0.59 -12.75
CA ASP A 233 30.72 0.51 -11.34
C ASP A 233 31.75 -0.63 -11.12
N LEU A 234 31.55 -1.78 -11.77
CA LEU A 234 32.51 -2.88 -11.74
C LEU A 234 33.84 -2.48 -12.40
N GLN A 235 33.80 -1.80 -13.55
CA GLN A 235 35.01 -1.31 -14.23
C GLN A 235 35.76 -0.27 -13.38
N CYS A 236 35.06 0.68 -12.77
CA CYS A 236 35.66 1.65 -11.86
C CYS A 236 36.39 0.96 -10.70
N THR A 237 35.78 -0.07 -10.11
CA THR A 237 36.39 -0.86 -9.02
C THR A 237 37.66 -1.58 -9.50
N ALA A 238 37.64 -2.15 -10.71
CA ALA A 238 38.81 -2.80 -11.29
C ALA A 238 39.94 -1.81 -11.57
N VAL A 239 39.62 -0.62 -12.08
CA VAL A 239 40.62 0.45 -12.32
C VAL A 239 41.29 0.88 -11.02
N ILE A 240 40.52 1.13 -9.96
CA ILE A 240 41.08 1.49 -8.64
C ILE A 240 42.06 0.41 -8.13
N SER A 241 41.71 -0.88 -8.32
CA SER A 241 42.58 -1.99 -7.93
C SER A 241 43.89 -2.01 -8.75
N LEU A 242 43.80 -1.77 -10.06
CA LEU A 242 44.98 -1.70 -10.94
C LEU A 242 45.86 -0.50 -10.62
N GLU A 243 45.28 0.67 -10.33
CA GLU A 243 46.01 1.87 -9.91
C GLU A 243 46.80 1.63 -8.61
N SER A 244 46.17 0.97 -7.63
CA SER A 244 46.84 0.60 -6.38
C SER A 244 48.02 -0.34 -6.62
N ARG A 245 47.85 -1.36 -7.48
CA ARG A 245 48.95 -2.27 -7.86
C ARG A 245 50.06 -1.56 -8.63
N LEU A 246 49.72 -0.59 -9.48
CA LEU A 246 50.71 0.18 -10.22
C LEU A 246 51.58 1.02 -9.28
N GLU A 247 51.00 1.62 -8.24
CA GLU A 247 51.78 2.36 -7.24
C GLU A 247 52.70 1.46 -6.42
N GLU A 248 52.26 0.25 -6.07
CA GLU A 248 53.12 -0.73 -5.40
C GLU A 248 54.34 -1.09 -6.27
N VAL A 249 54.12 -1.38 -7.56
CA VAL A 249 55.19 -1.68 -8.51
C VAL A 249 56.14 -0.48 -8.69
N ARG A 250 55.62 0.75 -8.71
CA ARG A 250 56.45 1.97 -8.77
C ARG A 250 57.34 2.10 -7.54
N ALA A 251 56.80 1.86 -6.35
CA ALA A 251 57.56 1.90 -5.10
C ALA A 251 58.67 0.84 -5.09
N ASP A 252 58.37 -0.38 -5.53
CA ASP A 252 59.37 -1.44 -5.58
C ASP A 252 60.46 -1.20 -6.64
N ASN A 253 60.11 -0.67 -7.80
CA ASN A 253 61.09 -0.24 -8.79
C ASN A 253 62.01 0.87 -8.26
N ALA A 254 61.48 1.82 -7.48
CA ALA A 254 62.30 2.86 -6.84
C ALA A 254 63.30 2.26 -5.85
N LYS A 255 62.87 1.29 -5.02
CA LYS A 255 63.75 0.55 -4.10
C LYS A 255 64.83 -0.24 -4.85
N LEU A 256 64.46 -0.94 -5.93
CA LEU A 256 65.40 -1.68 -6.77
C LEU A 256 66.45 -0.75 -7.39
N LYS A 257 66.03 0.42 -7.88
CA LYS A 257 66.94 1.42 -8.42
C LYS A 257 67.95 1.90 -7.38
N GLN A 258 67.51 2.16 -6.14
CA GLN A 258 68.41 2.51 -5.03
C GLN A 258 69.40 1.38 -4.71
N LYS A 259 68.94 0.12 -4.66
CA LYS A 259 69.81 -1.04 -4.45
C LYS A 259 70.86 -1.19 -5.55
N VAL A 260 70.48 -0.99 -6.81
CA VAL A 260 71.41 -1.04 -7.95
C VAL A 260 72.49 0.03 -7.84
N GLU A 261 72.13 1.28 -7.50
CA GLU A 261 73.13 2.34 -7.31
C GLU A 261 74.06 2.06 -6.12
N ALA A 262 73.54 1.51 -5.02
CA ALA A 262 74.36 1.08 -3.90
C ALA A 262 75.33 -0.06 -4.27
N LEU A 263 74.88 -1.03 -5.07
CA LEU A 263 75.73 -2.12 -5.57
C LEU A 263 76.82 -1.60 -6.52
N LYS A 264 76.51 -0.64 -7.40
CA LYS A 264 77.53 0.01 -8.24
C LYS A 264 78.60 0.71 -7.40
N ALA A 265 78.19 1.45 -6.37
CA ALA A 265 79.13 2.16 -5.48
C ALA A 265 80.03 1.19 -4.70
N THR A 266 79.46 0.11 -4.16
CA THR A 266 80.24 -0.93 -3.45
C THR A 266 81.18 -1.68 -4.37
N HIS A 267 80.76 -2.00 -5.61
CA HIS A 267 81.64 -2.62 -6.60
C HIS A 267 82.83 -1.72 -6.97
N ALA A 268 82.59 -0.42 -7.21
CA ALA A 268 83.66 0.53 -7.48
C ALA A 268 84.64 0.66 -6.30
N MET A 269 84.14 0.62 -5.06
CA MET A 269 85.00 0.62 -3.87
C MET A 269 85.85 -0.66 -3.79
N GLN A 270 85.26 -1.83 -4.06
CA GLN A 270 85.98 -3.10 -4.07
C GLN A 270 87.09 -3.11 -5.13
N GLU A 271 86.81 -2.65 -6.34
CA GLU A 271 87.80 -2.56 -7.41
C GLU A 271 89.00 -1.67 -7.03
N ASN A 272 88.75 -0.57 -6.32
CA ASN A 272 89.82 0.29 -5.78
C ASN A 272 90.64 -0.39 -4.68
N LEU A 273 90.00 -1.15 -3.79
CA LEU A 273 90.70 -1.93 -2.77
C LEU A 273 91.56 -3.02 -3.40
N ASP A 274 91.03 -3.75 -4.38
CA ASP A 274 91.77 -4.80 -5.09
C ASP A 274 93.01 -4.22 -5.80
N LYS A 275 92.87 -3.06 -6.48
CA LYS A 275 94.00 -2.33 -7.08
C LYS A 275 95.05 -1.95 -6.04
N ARG A 276 94.64 -1.42 -4.88
CA ARG A 276 95.55 -1.03 -3.80
C ARG A 276 96.29 -2.23 -3.19
N THR A 277 95.61 -3.36 -3.05
CA THR A 277 96.25 -4.61 -2.58
C THR A 277 97.33 -5.08 -3.54
N VAL A 278 97.07 -5.02 -4.86
CA VAL A 278 98.10 -5.34 -5.87
C VAL A 278 99.30 -4.39 -5.77
N GLU A 279 99.08 -3.08 -5.63
CA GLU A 279 100.16 -2.09 -5.44
C GLU A 279 100.99 -2.36 -4.19
N LEU A 280 100.34 -2.64 -3.04
CA LEU A 280 101.02 -2.92 -1.78
C LEU A 280 101.84 -4.21 -1.86
N ASN A 281 101.32 -5.25 -2.51
CA ASN A 281 102.06 -6.48 -2.73
C ASN A 281 103.29 -6.26 -3.61
N GLU A 282 103.19 -5.46 -4.68
CA GLU A 282 104.34 -5.14 -5.52
C GLU A 282 105.37 -4.28 -4.75
N GLN A 283 104.93 -3.30 -3.95
CA GLN A 283 105.81 -2.54 -3.07
C GLN A 283 106.54 -3.42 -2.05
N ALA A 284 105.84 -4.36 -1.41
CA ALA A 284 106.43 -5.31 -0.48
C ALA A 284 107.51 -6.17 -1.17
N ARG A 285 107.22 -6.65 -2.39
CA ARG A 285 108.18 -7.44 -3.19
C ARG A 285 109.43 -6.62 -3.56
N VAL A 286 109.27 -5.35 -3.95
CA VAL A 286 110.39 -4.45 -4.22
C VAL A 286 111.24 -4.24 -2.97
N GLN A 287 110.62 -3.98 -1.81
CA GLN A 287 111.33 -3.80 -0.55
C GLN A 287 112.10 -5.07 -0.12
N GLU A 288 111.54 -6.25 -0.33
CA GLU A 288 112.24 -7.51 -0.09
C GLU A 288 113.47 -7.68 -0.99
N LEU A 289 113.34 -7.35 -2.28
CA LEU A 289 114.47 -7.36 -3.22
C LEU A 289 115.56 -6.36 -2.84
N GLU A 290 115.18 -5.13 -2.45
CA GLU A 290 116.13 -4.11 -1.99
C GLU A 290 116.90 -4.58 -0.74
N ARG A 291 116.20 -5.17 0.24
CA ARG A 291 116.84 -5.76 1.43
C ARG A 291 117.80 -6.90 1.09
N ALA A 292 117.45 -7.74 0.11
CA ALA A 292 118.30 -8.83 -0.34
C ALA A 292 119.56 -8.35 -1.09
N THR A 293 119.51 -7.19 -1.76
CA THR A 293 120.67 -6.61 -2.47
C THR A 293 121.64 -5.83 -1.56
N LEU A 294 121.22 -5.46 -0.35
CA LEU A 294 122.03 -4.72 0.63
C LEU A 294 122.69 -5.60 1.70
N ALA A 295 122.44 -6.90 1.70
CA ALA A 295 123.04 -7.91 2.58
C ALA A 295 124.16 -8.68 1.85
#